data_AF-A0AA42DWK5-F1
#
_entry.id   AF-A0AA42DWK5-F1
#
_cell.length_a   1.000
_cell.length_b   1.000
_cell.length_c   1.000
_cell.angle_alpha   90.00
_cell.angle_beta   90.00
_cell.angle_gamma   90.00
#
_symmetry.space_group_name_H-M   'P 1'
#
loop_
_entity.id
_entity.type
_entity.pdbx_description
1 polymer ?
#
loop_
_entity_poly.entity_id
_entity_poly.type
_entity_poly.pdbx_seq_one_letter_code
_entity_poly.pdbx_strand_id
1 'polypeptide(L)'
;MKQAQIVKVLNYIALGIFIIIIGCAIYIMQNDIGLIEGLNFGPGSYYYSDIPGWEKYFFNHRFVQNLNPLLIIGLFCGWGFICWKAWVYLDTKLK
;
A
#
# COMPACT_ATOMS: atom_id res chain seq x y z
N MET A 1 20.09 -3.44 38.06
CA MET A 1 21.08 -2.44 37.57
C MET A 1 21.66 -2.77 36.19
N LYS A 2 22.26 -3.96 35.95
CA LYS A 2 22.83 -4.33 34.64
C LYS A 2 21.84 -4.27 33.46
N GLN A 3 20.61 -4.76 33.65
CA GLN A 3 19.58 -4.73 32.59
C GLN A 3 19.21 -3.30 32.16
N ALA A 4 19.06 -2.38 33.11
CA ALA A 4 18.76 -0.98 32.80
C ALA A 4 19.88 -0.28 32.01
N GLN A 5 21.14 -0.66 32.25
CA GLN A 5 22.28 -0.14 31.49
C GLN A 5 22.30 -0.70 30.06
N ILE A 6 22.01 -2.00 29.89
CA ILE A 6 21.91 -2.64 28.57
C ILE A 6 20.79 -1.99 27.73
N VAL A 7 19.61 -1.77 28.33
CA VAL A 7 18.48 -1.13 27.65
C VAL A 7 18.84 0.30 27.20
N LYS A 8 19.56 1.07 28.02
CA LYS A 8 20.03 2.41 27.63
C LYS A 8 20.96 2.36 26.41
N VAL A 9 21.94 1.45 26.41
CA VAL A 9 22.86 1.29 25.28
C VAL A 9 22.11 0.92 24.01
N LEU A 10 21.17 -0.02 24.09
CA LEU A 10 20.33 -0.42 22.96
C LEU A 10 19.49 0.74 22.43
N ASN A 11 18.93 1.58 23.31
CA ASN A 11 18.17 2.76 22.90
C ASN A 11 19.04 3.79 22.18
N TYR A 12 20.29 4.01 22.62
CA TYR A 12 21.21 4.89 21.90
C TYR A 12 21.60 4.35 20.52
N ILE A 13 21.80 3.04 20.42
CA ILE A 13 22.05 2.38 19.12
C ILE A 13 20.84 2.55 18.21
N ALA A 14 19.63 2.27 18.72
CA ALA A 14 18.39 2.42 17.96
C ALA A 14 18.19 3.87 17.48
N LEU A 15 18.46 4.85 18.34
CA LEU A 15 18.41 6.27 17.98
C LEU A 15 19.43 6.62 16.89
N GLY A 16 20.66 6.09 16.99
CA GLY A 16 21.68 6.28 15.96
C GLY A 16 21.26 5.72 14.60
N ILE A 17 20.73 4.49 14.58
CA ILE A 17 20.19 3.86 13.37
C ILE A 17 19.04 4.69 12.80
N PHE A 18 18.12 5.15 13.64
CA PHE A 18 16.99 5.99 13.21
C PHE A 18 17.44 7.28 12.53
N ILE A 19 18.44 7.98 13.10
CA ILE A 19 19.01 9.20 12.50
C ILE A 19 19.64 8.89 11.14
N ILE A 20 20.37 7.77 11.00
CA ILE A 20 20.95 7.35 9.72
C ILE A 20 19.84 7.09 8.69
N ILE A 21 18.78 6.39 9.06
CA ILE A 21 17.65 6.09 8.16
C ILE A 21 16.99 7.38 7.67
N ILE A 22 16.75 8.34 8.56
CA ILE A 22 16.21 9.66 8.17
C ILE A 22 17.17 10.37 7.20
N GLY A 23 18.47 10.35 7.48
CA GLY A 23 19.48 10.93 6.60
C GLY A 23 19.47 10.31 5.21
N CYS A 24 19.40 8.97 5.13
CA CYS A 24 19.28 8.25 3.86
C CYS A 24 17.99 8.60 3.11
N ALA A 25 16.85 8.69 3.81
CA ALA A 25 15.58 9.04 3.18
C ALA A 25 15.63 10.45 2.56
N ILE A 26 16.16 11.43 3.30
CA ILE A 26 16.35 12.80 2.79
C ILE A 26 17.30 12.81 1.59
N TYR A 27 18.41 12.07 1.66
CA TYR A 27 19.37 11.98 0.56
C TYR A 27 18.75 11.39 -0.70
N ILE A 28 17.97 10.31 -0.57
CA ILE A 28 17.24 9.68 -1.68
C ILE A 28 16.26 10.69 -2.30
N MET A 29 15.48 11.39 -1.48
CA MET A 29 14.50 12.38 -1.93
C MET A 29 15.14 13.59 -2.62
N GLN A 30 16.30 14.07 -2.14
CA GLN A 30 16.99 15.22 -2.75
C GLN A 30 17.68 14.90 -4.08
N ASN A 31 18.08 13.64 -4.28
CA ASN A 31 18.80 13.21 -5.45
C ASN A 31 17.92 12.41 -6.43
N ASP A 32 16.59 12.42 -6.21
CA ASP A 32 15.60 11.71 -7.03
C ASP A 32 15.98 10.22 -7.29
N ILE A 33 16.63 9.59 -6.31
CA ILE A 33 17.19 8.23 -6.48
C ILE A 33 16.03 7.23 -6.58
N GLY A 34 15.97 6.53 -7.71
CA GLY A 34 14.91 5.55 -7.99
C GLY A 34 13.66 6.12 -8.64
N LEU A 35 13.62 7.43 -8.93
CA LEU A 35 12.59 8.02 -9.78
C LEU A 35 12.92 7.83 -11.26
N ILE A 36 11.87 7.75 -12.09
CA ILE A 36 11.99 7.78 -13.55
C ILE A 36 12.11 9.24 -13.96
N GLU A 37 13.06 9.57 -14.85
CA GLU A 37 13.23 10.94 -15.35
C GLU A 37 11.90 11.51 -15.88
N GLY A 38 11.53 12.69 -15.38
CA GLY A 38 10.29 13.39 -15.76
C GLY A 38 9.03 12.94 -15.01
N LEU A 39 9.12 11.99 -14.07
CA LEU A 39 8.01 11.53 -13.24
C LEU A 39 8.32 11.73 -11.75
N ASN A 40 7.63 12.66 -11.11
CA ASN A 40 7.73 12.90 -9.67
C ASN A 40 6.50 12.34 -8.97
N PHE A 41 6.61 11.13 -8.41
CA PHE A 41 5.55 10.52 -7.63
C PHE A 41 5.65 11.00 -6.18
N GLY A 42 4.69 11.83 -5.76
CA GLY A 42 4.60 12.28 -4.38
C GLY A 42 4.30 11.12 -3.41
N PRO A 43 4.53 11.32 -2.10
CA PRO A 43 4.11 10.34 -1.10
C PRO A 43 2.60 10.11 -1.18
N GLY A 44 2.19 8.88 -1.46
CA GLY A 44 0.78 8.49 -1.69
C GLY A 44 0.39 8.30 -3.16
N SER A 45 1.23 8.73 -4.11
CA SER A 45 1.04 8.50 -5.55
C SER A 45 1.61 7.14 -5.97
N TYR A 46 1.14 6.07 -5.33
CA TYR A 46 1.55 4.69 -5.63
C TYR A 46 0.62 3.99 -6.62
N TYR A 47 -0.31 4.72 -7.25
CA TYR A 47 -1.16 4.09 -8.23
C TYR A 47 -0.33 3.80 -9.46
N TYR A 48 -0.17 2.52 -9.75
CA TYR A 48 0.56 2.10 -10.94
C TYR A 48 0.00 2.74 -12.22
N SER A 49 -1.29 3.12 -12.23
CA SER A 49 -1.95 3.89 -13.29
C SER A 49 -1.31 5.24 -13.62
N ASP A 50 -0.51 5.80 -12.71
CA ASP A 50 0.13 7.11 -12.89
C ASP A 50 1.43 6.99 -13.74
N ILE A 51 1.87 5.76 -14.05
CA ILE A 51 3.04 5.51 -14.89
C ILE A 51 2.64 5.62 -16.38
N PRO A 52 3.29 6.46 -17.20
CA PRO A 52 3.03 6.53 -18.63
C PRO A 52 3.15 5.16 -19.31
N GLY A 53 2.08 4.76 -20.01
CA GLY A 53 2.02 3.46 -20.68
C GLY A 53 1.78 2.27 -19.73
N TRP A 54 1.40 2.50 -18.47
CA TRP A 54 0.93 1.46 -17.55
C TRP A 54 -0.21 0.61 -18.12
N GLU A 55 -1.09 1.26 -18.88
CA GLU A 55 -2.25 0.67 -19.55
C GLU A 55 -1.90 -0.62 -20.31
N LYS A 56 -0.72 -0.68 -20.93
CA LYS A 56 -0.30 -1.84 -21.74
C LYS A 56 -0.01 -3.09 -20.91
N TYR A 57 0.17 -2.96 -19.59
CA TYR A 57 0.44 -4.08 -18.71
C TYR A 57 -0.85 -4.61 -18.05
N PHE A 58 -1.84 -3.75 -17.82
CA PHE A 58 -3.06 -4.10 -17.07
C PHE A 58 -4.32 -4.11 -17.95
N PHE A 59 -4.37 -3.30 -19.00
CA PHE A 59 -5.45 -3.26 -19.99
C PHE A 59 -5.10 -3.97 -21.30
N ASN A 60 -4.09 -4.84 -21.32
CA ASN A 60 -3.80 -5.69 -22.49
C ASN A 60 -4.83 -6.83 -22.68
N HIS A 61 -6.03 -6.67 -22.16
CA HIS A 61 -6.99 -7.75 -22.00
C HIS A 61 -8.24 -7.52 -22.83
N ARG A 62 -8.35 -8.34 -23.91
CA ARG A 62 -9.58 -8.70 -24.62
C ARG A 62 -10.75 -9.07 -23.68
N PHE A 63 -10.46 -9.35 -22.41
CA PHE A 63 -11.45 -9.66 -21.38
C PHE A 63 -12.21 -8.43 -20.89
N VAL A 64 -11.56 -7.31 -20.57
CA VAL A 64 -12.24 -6.19 -19.90
C VAL A 64 -13.18 -5.44 -20.84
N GLN A 65 -12.84 -5.35 -22.13
CA GLN A 65 -13.65 -4.62 -23.11
C GLN A 65 -14.99 -5.30 -23.45
N ASN A 66 -15.21 -6.56 -23.08
CA ASN A 66 -16.41 -7.34 -23.41
C ASN A 66 -17.29 -7.70 -22.20
N LEU A 67 -16.90 -7.31 -20.97
CA LEU A 67 -17.75 -7.57 -19.81
C LEU A 67 -18.86 -6.53 -19.70
N ASN A 68 -20.10 -7.00 -19.56
CA ASN A 68 -21.26 -6.14 -19.36
C ASN A 68 -21.12 -5.36 -18.03
N PRO A 69 -21.19 -4.02 -18.02
CA PRO A 69 -21.09 -3.22 -16.80
C PRO A 69 -22.11 -3.62 -15.72
N LEU A 70 -23.30 -4.07 -16.11
CA LEU A 70 -24.33 -4.56 -15.18
C LEU A 70 -23.90 -5.84 -14.45
N LEU A 71 -23.12 -6.71 -15.11
CA LEU A 71 -22.58 -7.91 -14.50
C LEU A 71 -21.57 -7.55 -13.41
N ILE A 72 -20.70 -6.58 -13.69
CA ILE A 72 -19.67 -6.11 -12.73
C ILE A 72 -20.34 -5.49 -11.50
N ILE A 73 -21.30 -4.57 -11.72
CA ILE A 73 -22.06 -3.94 -10.63
C ILE A 73 -22.85 -4.99 -9.84
N GLY A 74 -23.49 -5.93 -10.54
CA GLY A 74 -24.24 -7.02 -9.91
C GLY A 74 -23.36 -7.91 -9.04
N LEU A 75 -22.17 -8.28 -9.51
CA LEU A 75 -21.20 -9.07 -8.75
C LEU A 75 -20.69 -8.30 -7.53
N PHE A 76 -20.40 -7.00 -7.68
CA PHE A 76 -19.96 -6.15 -6.57
C PHE A 76 -21.05 -6.04 -5.48
N CYS A 77 -22.29 -5.75 -5.85
CA CYS A 77 -23.40 -5.68 -4.92
C CYS A 77 -23.72 -7.04 -4.29
N GLY A 78 -23.69 -8.11 -5.09
CA GLY A 78 -23.90 -9.48 -4.61
C GLY A 78 -22.84 -9.88 -3.59
N TRP A 79 -21.57 -9.56 -3.84
CA TRP A 79 -20.49 -9.78 -2.89
C TRP A 79 -20.71 -8.99 -1.59
N GLY A 80 -21.03 -7.69 -1.69
CA GLY A 80 -21.35 -6.85 -0.53
C GLY A 80 -22.49 -7.43 0.32
N PHE A 81 -23.54 -7.96 -0.32
CA PHE A 81 -24.65 -8.61 0.36
C PHE A 81 -24.21 -9.89 1.09
N ILE A 82 -23.36 -10.72 0.48
CA ILE A 82 -22.81 -11.93 1.11
C ILE A 82 -21.99 -11.55 2.35
N CYS A 83 -21.11 -10.55 2.24
CA CYS A 83 -20.33 -10.05 3.37
C CYS A 83 -21.22 -9.55 4.51
N TRP A 84 -22.28 -8.79 4.19
CA TRP A 84 -23.24 -8.32 5.18
C TRP A 84 -23.96 -9.48 5.89
N LYS A 85 -24.43 -10.48 5.13
CA LYS A 85 -25.06 -11.68 5.70
C LYS A 85 -24.10 -12.45 6.61
N ALA A 86 -22.85 -12.61 6.19
CA ALA A 86 -21.80 -13.25 7.00
C ALA A 86 -21.54 -12.47 8.29
N TRP A 87 -21.47 -11.13 8.22
CA TRP A 87 -21.31 -10.27 9.39
C TRP A 87 -22.46 -10.43 10.38
N VAL A 88 -23.71 -10.33 9.92
CA VAL A 88 -24.90 -10.50 10.77
C VAL A 88 -24.90 -11.88 11.42
N TYR A 89 -24.56 -12.93 10.68
CA TYR A 89 -24.45 -14.28 11.23
C TYR A 89 -23.39 -14.36 12.35
N LEU A 90 -22.20 -13.79 12.13
CA LEU A 90 -21.14 -13.76 13.13
C LEU A 90 -21.55 -12.96 14.36
N ASP A 91 -22.15 -11.78 14.21
CA ASP A 91 -22.65 -10.96 15.33
C ASP A 91 -23.73 -11.69 16.14
N THR A 92 -24.56 -12.51 15.48
CA THR A 92 -25.61 -13.28 16.15
C THR A 92 -25.08 -14.51 16.89
N LYS A 93 -23.96 -15.09 16.44
CA LYS A 93 -23.38 -16.33 17.01
C LYS A 93 -22.24 -16.10 17.99
N LEU A 94 -21.57 -14.95 17.92
CA LEU A 94 -20.43 -14.59 18.76
C LEU A 94 -20.80 -13.64 19.91
N LYS A 95 -22.08 -13.27 20.04
CA LYS A 95 -22.66 -12.74 21.27
C LYS A 95 -23.19 -13.89 22.12
#